data_AF-A0A2D7NBF5-F1
#
_entry.id   AF-A0A2D7NBF5-F1
#
_cell.length_a   1.000
_cell.length_b   1.000
_cell.length_c   1.000
_cell.angle_alpha   90.00
_cell.angle_beta   90.00
_cell.angle_gamma   90.00
#
_symmetry.space_group_name_H-M   'P 1'
#
loop_
_entity.id
_entity.type
_entity.pdbx_description
1 polymer ?
#
loop_
_entity_poly.entity_id
_entity_poly.type
_entity_poly.pdbx_seq_one_letter_code
_entity_poly.pdbx_strand_id
1 'polypeptide(L)' 'MKYRAKHDIKSGAKLKIKKQKTTSYGILKSNEIVTVIDTFHFPTRFEVEDKNGKNWVIYTHDFEEINEE' A
#
# COMPACT_ATOMS: atom_id res chain seq x y z
N MET A 1 -9.40 8.94 -20.08
CA MET A 1 -9.10 8.36 -18.76
C MET A 1 -7.94 7.39 -18.92
N LYS A 2 -6.76 7.70 -18.37
CA LYS A 2 -5.62 6.77 -18.36
C LYS A 2 -5.91 5.69 -17.31
N TYR A 3 -6.23 4.48 -17.74
CA TYR A 3 -6.22 3.32 -16.85
C TYR A 3 -4.76 3.07 -16.44
N ARG A 4 -4.32 3.62 -15.31
CA ARG A 4 -3.10 3.14 -14.66
C ARG A 4 -3.42 1.76 -14.12
N ALA A 5 -2.80 0.75 -14.69
CA ALA A 5 -2.83 -0.57 -14.09
C ALA A 5 -2.17 -0.44 -12.71
N LYS A 6 -2.80 -0.98 -11.66
CA LYS A 6 -2.26 -1.03 -10.28
C LYS A 6 -0.87 -1.69 -10.17
N HIS A 7 -0.33 -2.18 -11.28
CA HIS A 7 0.99 -2.77 -11.41
C HIS A 7 2.11 -1.72 -11.60
N ASP A 8 1.79 -0.46 -11.92
CA ASP A 8 2.77 0.64 -12.13
C ASP A 8 2.98 1.50 -10.87
N ILE A 9 2.74 0.93 -9.69
CA ILE A 9 2.96 1.62 -8.43
C ILE A 9 4.46 1.58 -8.12
N LYS A 10 5.08 2.76 -8.17
CA LYS A 10 6.50 2.96 -7.90
C LYS A 10 6.76 3.12 -6.40
N SER A 11 7.99 2.83 -6.00
CA SER A 11 8.48 3.23 -4.68
C SER A 11 8.34 4.74 -4.48
N GLY A 12 7.99 5.15 -3.26
CA GLY A 12 7.63 6.52 -2.90
C GLY A 12 6.17 6.88 -3.16
N ALA A 13 5.38 6.03 -3.82
CA ALA A 13 3.95 6.27 -3.98
C ALA A 13 3.22 6.19 -2.62
N LYS A 14 2.24 7.07 -2.41
CA LYS A 14 1.34 7.00 -1.25
C LYS A 14 0.11 6.18 -1.61
N LEU A 15 -0.26 5.25 -0.75
CA LEU A 15 -1.44 4.41 -0.90
C LEU A 15 -2.34 4.60 0.31
N LYS A 16 -3.66 4.58 0.08
CA LYS A 16 -4.65 4.63 1.16
C LYS A 16 -5.15 3.23 1.44
N ILE A 17 -4.97 2.75 2.66
CA ILE A 17 -5.43 1.43 3.07
C ILE A 17 -6.95 1.39 3.08
N LYS A 18 -7.54 0.48 2.30
CA LYS A 18 -8.98 0.28 2.23
C LYS A 18 -9.46 -0.64 3.34
N LYS A 19 -8.71 -1.71 3.60
CA LYS A 19 -9.08 -2.76 4.55
C LYS A 19 -8.09 -2.80 5.70
N GLN A 20 -8.61 -2.74 6.93
CA GLN A 20 -7.77 -2.91 8.12
C GLN A 20 -7.08 -4.27 8.08
N LYS A 21 -5.79 -4.28 8.42
CA LYS A 21 -4.97 -5.48 8.49
C LYS A 21 -4.46 -5.67 9.91
N THR A 22 -4.80 -6.80 10.50
CA THR A 22 -4.34 -7.19 11.84
C THR A 22 -3.31 -8.30 11.69
N THR A 23 -2.13 -8.09 12.25
CA THR A 23 -1.07 -9.10 12.37
C THR A 23 -0.69 -9.26 13.84
N SER A 24 0.09 -10.31 14.16
CA SER A 24 0.62 -10.54 15.50
C SER A 24 1.46 -9.36 16.03
N TYR A 25 1.96 -8.50 15.15
CA TYR A 25 2.82 -7.37 15.49
C TYR A 25 2.07 -6.03 15.52
N GLY A 26 0.79 -5.98 15.18
CA GLY A 26 -0.03 -4.76 15.30
C GLY A 26 -1.21 -4.67 14.32
N ILE A 27 -1.77 -3.46 14.23
CA ILE A 27 -2.93 -3.15 13.39
C ILE A 27 -2.60 -2.01 12.43
N LEU A 28 -2.73 -2.25 11.12
CA LEU A 28 -2.72 -1.23 10.07
C LEU A 28 -4.16 -0.83 9.79
N LYS A 29 -4.53 0.42 10.09
CA LYS A 29 -5.93 0.85 10.08
C LYS A 29 -6.44 1.11 8.66
N SER A 30 -7.74 0.96 8.47
CA SER A 30 -8.38 1.49 7.26
C SER A 30 -8.27 3.02 7.21
N ASN A 31 -8.23 3.57 6.01
CA ASN A 31 -7.95 4.96 5.67
C ASN A 31 -6.56 5.48 6.04
N GLU A 32 -5.66 4.63 6.54
CA GLU A 32 -4.28 5.02 6.80
C GLU A 32 -3.53 5.23 5.49
N ILE A 33 -2.67 6.25 5.45
CA ILE A 33 -1.79 6.52 4.31
C ILE A 33 -0.45 5.87 4.59
N VAL A 34 -0.01 5.04 3.66
CA VAL A 34 1.28 4.34 3.70
C VAL A 34 2.10 4.69 2.48
N THR A 35 3.42 4.60 2.61
CA THR A 35 4.35 4.87 1.50
C THR A 35 4.92 3.57 0.97
N VAL A 36 4.91 3.36 -0.34
CA VAL A 36 5.48 2.16 -0.96
C VAL A 36 7.00 2.22 -0.87
N ILE A 37 7.58 1.21 -0.23
CA ILE A 37 9.02 1.00 -0.19
C ILE A 37 9.44 0.20 -1.42
N ASP A 38 8.77 -0.94 -1.66
CA ASP A 38 9.13 -1.86 -2.74
C ASP A 38 7.89 -2.58 -3.31
N THR A 39 8.01 -3.03 -4.55
CA THR A 39 6.96 -3.75 -5.28
C THR A 39 7.52 -5.06 -5.81
N PHE A 40 6.96 -6.18 -5.33
CA PHE A 40 7.27 -7.52 -5.85
C PHE A 40 6.17 -7.95 -6.81
N HIS A 41 6.50 -8.53 -7.96
CA HIS A 41 5.50 -8.82 -9.00
C HIS A 41 4.92 -10.24 -9.00
N PHE A 42 5.54 -11.22 -8.31
CA PHE A 42 5.09 -12.62 -8.31
C PHE A 42 5.19 -13.28 -6.91
N PRO A 43 4.07 -13.41 -6.16
CA PRO A 43 2.78 -12.73 -6.37
C PRO A 43 2.90 -11.22 -6.18
N THR A 44 2.01 -10.43 -6.80
CA THR A 44 2.07 -8.97 -6.67
C THR A 44 1.79 -8.52 -5.23
N ARG A 45 2.82 -8.03 -4.54
CA ARG A 45 2.75 -7.53 -3.17
C ARG A 45 3.58 -6.25 -3.05
N PHE A 46 3.13 -5.37 -2.16
CA PHE A 46 3.77 -4.08 -1.91
C PHE A 46 4.28 -4.08 -0.49
N GLU A 47 5.56 -3.79 -0.34
CA GLU A 47 6.11 -3.41 0.95
C GLU A 47 5.84 -1.93 1.16
N VAL A 48 5.21 -1.60 2.28
CA VAL A 48 4.80 -0.24 2.59
C VAL A 48 5.21 0.14 4.01
N GLU A 49 5.54 1.40 4.21
CA GLU A 49 5.82 1.99 5.51
C GLU A 49 4.60 2.77 6.01
N ASP A 50 4.21 2.55 7.27
CA ASP A 50 3.24 3.41 7.94
C ASP A 50 3.90 4.68 8.51
N LYS A 51 3.07 5.61 9.00
CA LYS A 51 3.54 6.85 9.62
C LYS A 51 4.41 6.66 10.88
N ASN A 52 4.42 5.45 11.45
CA ASN A 52 5.20 5.11 12.64
C ASN A 52 6.53 4.44 12.28
N GLY A 53 6.88 4.40 10.98
CA GLY A 53 8.11 3.76 10.49
C GLY A 53 8.03 2.23 10.51
N LYS A 54 6.83 1.65 10.51
CA LYS A 54 6.67 0.18 10.52
C LYS A 54 6.35 -0.33 9.12
N ASN A 55 7.03 -1.41 8.75
CA ASN A 55 6.84 -2.05 7.46
C ASN A 55 5.67 -3.03 7.48
N TRP A 56 4.92 -3.03 6.39
CA TRP A 56 3.78 -3.89 6.14
C TRP A 56 3.86 -4.46 4.73
N VAL A 57 3.38 -5.68 4.56
CA VAL A 57 3.15 -6.25 3.23
C VAL A 57 1.67 -6.15 2.93
N ILE A 58 1.29 -5.46 1.86
CA ILE A 58 -0.10 -5.33 1.40
C ILE A 58 -0.26 -5.84 -0.03
N TYR A 59 -1.48 -6.20 -0.40
CA TYR A 59 -1.82 -6.69 -1.73
C TYR A 59 -2.64 -5.66 -2.51
N THR A 60 -2.78 -5.87 -3.83
CA THR A 60 -3.54 -4.98 -4.75
C THR A 60 -4.99 -4.71 -4.34
N HIS A 61 -5.57 -5.55 -3.49
CA HIS A 61 -6.94 -5.43 -2.96
C HIS A 61 -7.01 -4.77 -1.58
N ASP A 62 -5.88 -4.53 -0.91
CA ASP A 62 -5.83 -3.96 0.44
C ASP A 62 -5.86 -2.42 0.43
N PHE A 63 -5.64 -1.77 -0.72
CA PHE A 63 -5.50 -0.32 -0.83
C PHE A 63 -6.19 0.29 -2.06
N GLU A 64 -6.32 1.61 -2.01
CA GLU A 64 -6.71 2.49 -3.11
C GLU A 64 -5.58 3.49 -3.38
N GLU A 65 -5.30 3.74 -4.66
CA GLU A 65 -4.35 4.78 -5.07
C GLU A 65 -4.98 6.15 -4.83
N ILE A 66 -4.27 7.01 -4.09
CA ILE A 66 -4.63 8.41 -3.91
C ILE A 66 -3.82 9.19 -4.95
N ASN A 67 -4.48 9.62 -6.04
CA ASN A 67 -3.93 10.67 -6.89
C ASN A 67 -4.06 11.99 -6.12
N GLU A 68 -2.97 12.46 -5.51
CA GLU A 68 -2.86 13.89 -5.22
C GLU A 68 -2.63 14.57 -6.58
N GLU A 69 -3.71 15.12 -7.14
CA GLU A 69 -3.72 15.97 -8.34
C GLU A 69 -3.15 17.36 -8.03
#